data_AF-A0A379WXN2-F1
#
_entry.id   AF-A0A379WXN2-F1
#
_cell.length_a   1.000
_cell.length_b   1.000
_cell.length_c   1.000
_cell.angle_alpha   90.00
_cell.angle_beta   90.00
_cell.angle_gamma   90.00
#
_symmetry.space_group_name_H-M   'P 1'
#
loop_
_entity.id
_entity.type
_entity.pdbx_description
1 polymer ?
#
loop_
_entity_poly.entity_id
_entity_poly.type
_entity_poly.pdbx_seq_one_letter_code
_entity_poly.pdbx_strand_id
1 'polypeptide(L)'
;MALFNSAHGGNIREAATVLGISPDQLLDFSANINPLGMPVSVKRALIDNLDCIERYPDADYFHLHQALRVIIRCRHRGYWREMARRSQSLPWRAVLNCVVQ
;
A
#
# COMPACT_ATOMS: atom_id res chain seq x y z
N MET A 1 17.36 14.64 23.28
CA MET A 1 17.78 14.35 21.89
C MET A 1 16.83 13.30 21.34
N ALA A 2 16.33 13.49 20.12
CA ALA A 2 15.58 12.44 19.45
C ALA A 2 16.52 11.25 19.17
N LEU A 3 16.05 10.04 19.41
CA LEU A 3 16.81 8.81 19.15
C LEU A 3 17.00 8.57 17.64
N PHE A 4 16.10 9.11 16.81
CA PHE A 4 16.08 8.96 15.36
C PHE A 4 15.81 10.31 14.70
N ASN A 5 16.36 10.50 13.50
CA ASN A 5 16.16 11.68 12.67
C ASN A 5 15.20 11.42 11.49
N SER A 6 14.76 10.18 11.28
CA SER A 6 13.79 9.85 10.23
C SER A 6 12.43 10.54 10.45
N ALA A 7 11.92 11.16 9.40
CA ALA A 7 10.58 11.76 9.38
C ALA A 7 9.45 10.70 9.27
N HIS A 8 9.78 9.47 8.88
CA HIS A 8 8.82 8.39 8.65
C HIS A 8 9.29 7.07 9.28
N GLY A 9 8.35 6.17 9.56
CA GLY A 9 8.67 4.78 9.91
C GLY A 9 9.26 3.99 8.74
N GLY A 10 9.75 2.78 9.01
CA GLY A 10 10.37 1.90 8.02
C GLY A 10 11.89 2.02 7.89
N ASN A 11 12.53 2.92 8.65
CA ASN A 11 13.97 3.12 8.59
C ASN A 11 14.74 2.10 9.45
N ILE A 12 14.64 0.82 9.09
CA ILE A 12 15.32 -0.27 9.79
C ILE A 12 16.85 -0.13 9.77
N ARG A 13 17.42 0.58 8.80
CA ARG A 13 18.88 0.81 8.73
C ARG A 13 19.36 1.75 9.82
N GLU A 14 18.65 2.86 10.05
CA GLU A 14 18.96 3.80 11.14
C GLU A 14 18.79 3.12 12.49
N ALA A 15 17.67 2.43 12.70
CA ALA A 15 17.41 1.69 13.94
C ALA A 15 18.50 0.63 14.21
N ALA A 16 18.90 -0.14 13.20
CA ALA A 16 19.94 -1.15 13.31
C ALA A 16 21.32 -0.55 13.60
N THR A 17 21.63 0.60 12.99
CA THR A 17 22.87 1.34 13.24
C THR A 17 22.96 1.80 14.70
N VAL A 18 21.87 2.35 15.24
CA VAL A 18 21.80 2.76 16.66
C VAL A 18 21.97 1.58 17.60
N LEU A 19 21.46 0.40 17.22
CA LEU A 19 21.53 -0.82 18.03
C LEU A 19 22.80 -1.66 17.82
N GLY A 20 23.62 -1.34 16.80
CA GLY A 20 24.83 -2.10 16.47
C GLY A 20 24.54 -3.52 15.95
N ILE A 21 23.39 -3.75 15.33
CA ILE A 21 22.95 -5.05 14.80
C ILE A 21 22.70 -4.99 13.29
N SER A 22 22.42 -6.13 12.67
CA SER A 22 22.02 -6.16 11.26
C SER A 22 20.54 -5.79 11.09
N PRO A 23 20.15 -5.02 10.05
CA PRO A 23 18.76 -4.59 9.86
C PRO A 23 17.74 -5.71 9.72
N ASP A 24 18.13 -6.88 9.20
CA ASP A 24 17.28 -8.07 9.06
C ASP A 24 16.95 -8.75 10.40
N GLN A 25 17.63 -8.37 11.49
CA GLN A 25 17.32 -8.83 12.84
C GLN A 25 16.18 -8.01 13.48
N LEU A 26 15.76 -6.92 12.85
CA LEU A 26 14.66 -6.09 13.33
C LEU A 26 13.32 -6.59 12.80
N LEU A 27 12.38 -6.82 13.71
CA LEU A 27 10.98 -6.96 13.38
C LEU A 27 10.34 -5.55 13.34
N ASP A 28 10.08 -5.06 12.13
CA ASP A 28 9.64 -3.68 11.92
C ASP A 28 8.13 -3.50 12.08
N PHE A 29 7.72 -2.85 13.17
CA PHE A 29 6.34 -2.38 13.42
C PHE A 29 6.13 -0.90 13.10
N SER A 30 7.15 -0.20 12.61
CA SER A 30 7.07 1.23 12.31
C SER A 30 6.50 1.53 10.92
N ALA A 31 6.49 0.56 10.01
CA ALA A 31 5.88 0.64 8.69
C ALA A 31 4.63 -0.25 8.57
N ASN A 32 3.53 0.33 8.08
CA ASN A 32 2.24 -0.36 7.95
C ASN A 32 2.15 -1.16 6.64
N ILE A 33 2.99 -2.19 6.50
CA ILE A 33 3.03 -3.05 5.31
C ILE A 33 2.27 -4.35 5.57
N ASN A 34 1.61 -4.89 4.54
CA ASN A 34 0.89 -6.17 4.66
C ASN A 34 1.88 -7.32 4.94
N PRO A 35 1.75 -8.06 6.07
CA PRO A 35 2.68 -9.11 6.45
C PRO A 35 2.57 -10.38 5.58
N LEU A 36 1.52 -10.50 4.74
CA LEU A 36 1.37 -11.62 3.80
C LEU A 36 2.37 -11.59 2.63
N GLY A 37 3.18 -10.53 2.53
CA GLY A 37 4.20 -10.38 1.51
C GLY A 37 3.63 -10.01 0.14
N MET A 38 4.45 -10.22 -0.90
CA MET A 38 4.11 -9.84 -2.27
C MET A 38 3.10 -10.82 -2.89
N PRO A 39 2.00 -10.32 -3.53
CA PRO A 39 1.07 -11.17 -4.26
C PRO A 39 1.76 -11.99 -5.36
N VAL A 40 1.40 -13.27 -5.49
CA VAL A 40 2.03 -14.19 -6.47
C VAL A 40 1.88 -13.68 -7.91
N SER A 41 0.73 -13.11 -8.26
CA SER A 41 0.49 -12.52 -9.59
C SER A 41 1.43 -11.37 -9.89
N VAL A 42 1.71 -10.50 -8.91
CA VAL A 42 2.65 -9.38 -9.04
C VAL A 42 4.07 -9.91 -9.22
N LYS A 43 4.49 -10.88 -8.39
CA LYS A 43 5.82 -11.49 -8.50
C LYS A 43 6.08 -12.08 -9.88
N ARG A 44 5.11 -12.83 -10.43
CA ARG A 44 5.21 -13.40 -11.79
C ARG A 44 5.28 -12.32 -12.85
N ALA A 45 4.36 -11.35 -12.81
CA ALA A 45 4.34 -10.26 -13.79
C ALA A 45 5.67 -9.47 -13.84
N LEU A 46 6.31 -9.25 -12.69
CA LEU A 46 7.63 -8.59 -12.64
C LEU A 46 8.73 -9.44 -13.28
N ILE A 47 8.81 -10.73 -12.94
CA ILE A 47 9.83 -11.65 -13.48
C ILE A 47 9.65 -11.79 -15.00
N ASP A 48 8.43 -12.01 -15.45
CA ASP A 48 8.12 -12.30 -16.86
C ASP A 48 8.26 -11.07 -17.78
N ASN A 49 8.32 -9.86 -17.21
CA ASN A 49 8.36 -8.60 -17.97
C ASN A 49 9.55 -7.72 -17.60
N LEU A 50 10.63 -8.27 -17.04
CA LEU A 50 11.76 -7.47 -16.56
C LEU A 50 12.37 -6.61 -17.68
N ASP A 51 12.41 -7.11 -18.91
CA ASP A 51 12.92 -6.41 -20.10
C ASP A 51 12.16 -5.10 -20.42
N CYS A 52 10.96 -4.88 -19.86
CA CYS A 52 10.22 -3.64 -20.10
C CYS A 52 10.91 -2.40 -19.50
N ILE A 53 11.80 -2.57 -18.52
CA ILE A 53 12.50 -1.46 -17.83
C ILE A 53 13.57 -0.80 -18.70
N GLU A 54 13.99 -1.44 -19.80
CA GLU A 54 14.96 -0.85 -20.74
C GLU A 54 14.39 0.35 -21.49
N ARG A 55 13.07 0.49 -21.49
CA ARG A 55 12.32 1.58 -22.11
C ARG A 55 11.73 2.47 -21.04
N TYR A 56 11.62 3.76 -21.33
CA TYR A 56 10.80 4.64 -20.52
C TYR A 56 9.35 4.12 -20.45
N PRO A 57 8.69 4.21 -19.28
CA PRO A 57 7.28 3.88 -19.18
C PRO A 57 6.46 4.81 -20.09
N ASP A 58 5.26 4.35 -20.46
CA ASP A 58 4.26 5.20 -21.11
C ASP A 58 4.06 6.48 -20.27
N ALA A 59 4.30 7.64 -20.87
CA ALA A 59 4.21 8.94 -20.20
C ALA A 59 2.80 9.20 -19.65
N ASP A 60 1.78 8.67 -20.33
CA ASP A 60 0.38 8.80 -19.93
C ASP A 60 -0.08 7.65 -19.02
N TYR A 61 0.74 6.62 -18.79
CA TYR A 61 0.40 5.43 -18.01
C TYR A 61 -0.99 4.85 -18.36
N PHE A 62 -1.34 4.81 -19.64
CA PHE A 62 -2.71 4.58 -20.12
C PHE A 62 -3.32 3.29 -19.56
N HIS A 63 -2.57 2.17 -19.65
CA HIS A 63 -3.04 0.87 -19.17
C HIS A 63 -3.22 0.83 -17.65
N LEU A 64 -2.36 1.51 -16.88
CA LEU A 64 -2.48 1.58 -15.42
C LEU A 64 -3.75 2.34 -15.02
N HIS A 65 -3.99 3.51 -15.62
CA HIS A 65 -5.20 4.29 -15.36
C HIS A 65 -6.47 3.54 -15.75
N GLN A 66 -6.46 2.82 -16.87
CA GLN A 66 -7.57 1.98 -17.28
C GLN A 66 -7.88 0.88 -16.25
N ALA A 67 -6.85 0.16 -15.76
CA ALA A 67 -7.01 -0.90 -14.77
C ALA A 67 -7.56 -0.38 -13.44
N LEU A 68 -7.03 0.74 -12.93
CA LEU A 68 -7.52 1.38 -11.71
C LEU A 68 -8.97 1.83 -11.85
N ARG A 69 -9.34 2.43 -13.00
CA ARG A 69 -10.72 2.86 -13.26
C ARG A 69 -11.70 1.70 -13.18
N VAL A 70 -11.34 0.54 -13.74
CA VAL A 70 -12.17 -0.67 -13.68
C VAL A 70 -12.33 -1.13 -12.23
N ILE A 71 -11.23 -1.28 -11.49
CA ILE A 71 -11.26 -1.76 -10.09
C ILE A 71 -12.08 -0.83 -9.19
N ILE A 72 -11.83 0.48 -9.29
CA ILE A 72 -12.54 1.48 -8.47
C ILE A 72 -14.04 1.46 -8.79
N ARG A 73 -14.42 1.43 -10.07
CA ARG A 73 -15.83 1.36 -10.47
C ARG A 73 -16.52 0.05 -10.05
N CYS A 74 -15.81 -1.07 -10.12
CA CYS A 74 -16.33 -2.36 -9.65
C CYS A 74 -16.51 -2.40 -8.13
N ARG A 75 -15.66 -1.73 -7.35
CA ARG A 75 -15.80 -1.66 -5.87
C ARG A 75 -16.84 -0.65 -5.40
N HIS A 76 -17.04 0.46 -6.12
CA HIS A 76 -17.90 1.57 -5.65
C HIS A 76 -19.39 1.20 -5.53
N ARG A 77 -19.93 0.31 -6.39
CA ARG A 77 -21.38 0.02 -6.37
C ARG A 77 -21.88 -0.79 -5.16
N GLY A 78 -21.07 -1.67 -4.57
CA GLY A 78 -21.53 -2.60 -3.53
C GLY A 78 -20.76 -2.55 -2.20
N TYR A 79 -19.44 -2.40 -2.25
CA TYR A 79 -18.57 -2.62 -1.10
C TYR A 79 -18.73 -1.55 -0.01
N TRP A 80 -18.69 -0.27 -0.41
CA TRP A 80 -18.78 0.84 0.54
C TRP A 80 -20.17 0.97 1.16
N ARG A 81 -21.24 0.65 0.41
CA ARG A 81 -22.60 0.55 0.95
C ARG A 81 -22.75 -0.55 2.00
N GLU A 82 -22.15 -1.71 1.76
CA GLU A 82 -22.15 -2.82 2.73
C GLU A 82 -21.36 -2.47 3.99
N MET A 83 -20.19 -1.85 3.82
CA MET A 83 -19.33 -1.43 4.92
C MET A 83 -19.98 -0.35 5.79
N ALA A 84 -20.65 0.63 5.18
CA ALA A 84 -21.45 1.64 5.89
C ALA A 84 -22.61 1.00 6.67
N ARG A 85 -23.30 0.02 6.09
CA ARG A 85 -24.35 -0.74 6.78
C ARG A 85 -23.81 -1.49 8.01
N ARG A 86 -22.65 -2.12 7.89
CA ARG A 86 -22.02 -2.93 8.96
C ARG A 86 -21.28 -2.12 10.03
N SER A 87 -20.92 -0.87 9.77
CA SER A 87 -20.23 -0.03 10.76
C SER A 87 -21.16 0.30 11.93
N GLN A 88 -20.77 -0.07 13.15
CA GLN A 88 -21.54 0.20 14.38
C GLN A 88 -21.22 1.58 14.98
N SER A 89 -20.10 2.21 14.58
CA SER A 89 -19.73 3.54 15.05
C SER A 89 -20.32 4.64 14.15
N LEU A 90 -21.02 5.59 14.78
CA LEU A 90 -21.62 6.75 14.11
C LEU A 90 -20.61 7.61 13.32
N PRO A 91 -19.37 7.87 13.80
CA PRO A 91 -18.40 8.67 13.06
C PRO A 91 -17.97 8.00 11.75
N TRP A 92 -17.74 6.69 11.75
CA TRP A 92 -17.31 5.96 10.55
C TRP A 92 -18.47 5.74 9.59
N ARG A 93 -19.71 5.62 10.08
CA ARG A 93 -20.90 5.66 9.22
C ARG A 93 -21.01 6.98 8.46
N ALA A 94 -20.80 8.12 9.10
CA ALA A 94 -20.87 9.43 8.45
C ALA A 94 -19.78 9.59 7.37
N VAL A 95 -18.53 9.21 7.68
CA VAL A 95 -17.41 9.24 6.71
C VAL A 95 -17.69 8.31 5.53
N LEU A 96 -18.14 7.08 5.79
CA LEU A 96 -18.43 6.11 4.73
C LEU A 96 -19.61 6.55 3.85
N ASN A 97 -20.65 7.19 4.41
CA ASN A 97 -21.78 7.71 3.64
C ASN A 97 -21.39 8.86 2.70
N CYS A 98 -20.45 9.71 3.11
CA CYS A 98 -19.92 10.79 2.27
C CYS A 98 -19.14 10.25 1.05
N VAL A 99 -18.40 9.16 1.23
CA VAL A 99 -17.60 8.51 0.15
C VAL A 99 -18.49 7.72 -0.83
N VAL A 100 -19.72 7.39 -0.44
CA VAL A 100 -20.68 6.58 -1.22
C VAL A 100 -21.57 7.42 -2.14
N GLN A 101 -21.74 8.73 -1.88
CA GLN A 101 -22.45 9.67 -2.77
C GLN A 101 -21.67 9.93 -4.05
#